data_AF-A0A3R9KJA4-F1
#
_entry.id   AF-A0A3R9KJA4-F1
#
_cell.length_a   1.000
_cell.length_b   1.000
_cell.length_c   1.000
_cell.angle_alpha   90.00
_cell.angle_beta   90.00
_cell.angle_gamma   90.00
#
_symmetry.space_group_name_H-M   'P 1'
#
loop_
_entity.id
_entity.type
_entity.pdbx_description
1 polymer ?
#
loop_
_entity_poly.entity_id
_entity_poly.type
_entity_poly.pdbx_seq_one_letter_code
_entity_poly.pdbx_strand_id
1 'polypeptide(L)'
;MNKKTEMIVFRSRVKDAYLKSYKGRGTLAFEADYCCLEHCLKVPRKKYEENKKTYKALAAAFDCEIVAVEAEYKLTYPNGSDIREIKTEEQPGLALKKLLDFLVD
;
A
#
# COMPACT_ATOMS: atom_id res chain seq x y z
N MET A 1 -7.32 -11.13 -15.16
CA MET A 1 -5.97 -11.09 -14.56
C MET A 1 -6.08 -11.36 -13.06
N ASN A 2 -5.43 -12.42 -12.56
CA ASN A 2 -5.42 -12.75 -11.13
C ASN A 2 -4.10 -12.28 -10.53
N LYS A 3 -4.17 -11.54 -9.43
CA LYS A 3 -2.99 -11.03 -8.73
C LYS A 3 -3.00 -11.49 -7.29
N LYS A 4 -2.02 -12.31 -6.91
CA LYS A 4 -1.73 -12.63 -5.51
C LYS A 4 -0.87 -11.52 -4.91
N THR A 5 -1.17 -11.13 -3.68
CA THR A 5 -0.39 -10.11 -2.96
C THR A 5 -0.30 -10.50 -1.50
N GLU A 6 0.93 -10.48 -0.99
CA GLU A 6 1.23 -10.65 0.42
C GLU A 6 1.47 -9.30 1.08
N MET A 7 0.75 -9.06 2.17
CA MET A 7 0.81 -7.83 2.94
C MET A 7 0.88 -8.11 4.43
N ILE A 8 1.37 -7.12 5.15
CA ILE A 8 1.48 -7.12 6.60
C ILE A 8 0.54 -6.05 7.14
N VAL A 9 -0.27 -6.44 8.13
CA VAL A 9 -1.19 -5.57 8.86
C VAL A 9 -0.90 -5.63 10.35
N PHE A 10 -1.36 -4.63 11.09
CA PHE A 10 -1.18 -4.52 12.53
C PHE A 10 -2.55 -4.63 13.19
N ARG A 11 -2.82 -5.71 13.92
CA ARG A 11 -4.09 -5.92 14.63
C ARG A 11 -3.91 -5.53 16.09
N SER A 12 -4.83 -4.74 16.62
CA SER A 12 -4.78 -4.38 18.04
C SER A 12 -5.11 -5.60 18.90
N ARG A 13 -4.42 -5.75 20.03
CA ARG A 13 -4.72 -6.83 21.00
C ARG A 13 -5.91 -6.51 21.90
N VAL A 14 -6.29 -5.24 21.96
CA VAL A 14 -7.36 -4.73 22.84
C VAL A 14 -8.65 -4.51 22.05
N LYS A 15 -8.53 -3.98 20.83
CA LYS A 15 -9.65 -3.74 19.93
C LYS A 15 -9.57 -4.79 18.82
N ASP A 16 -10.67 -5.48 18.52
CA ASP A 16 -10.69 -6.38 17.37
C ASP A 16 -10.74 -5.59 16.04
N ALA A 17 -9.67 -4.86 15.78
CA ALA A 17 -9.54 -3.88 14.71
C ALA A 17 -8.06 -3.73 14.31
N TYR A 18 -7.84 -3.14 13.13
CA TYR A 18 -6.53 -3.02 12.50
C TYR A 18 -6.07 -1.57 12.44
N LEU A 19 -4.78 -1.33 12.62
CA LEU A 19 -4.19 0.01 12.55
C LEU A 19 -4.42 0.62 11.17
N LYS A 20 -5.10 1.76 11.11
CA LYS A 20 -5.40 2.52 9.88
C LYS A 20 -4.35 3.58 9.62
N SER A 21 -4.08 4.39 10.63
CA SER A 21 -3.16 5.51 10.58
C SER A 21 -2.66 5.80 11.98
N TYR A 22 -1.48 6.40 12.06
CA TYR A 22 -0.95 6.94 13.29
C TYR A 22 -0.37 8.33 13.03
N LYS A 23 -0.57 9.25 13.96
CA LYS A 23 0.01 10.60 13.91
C LYS A 23 0.68 10.91 15.24
N GLY A 24 1.86 11.52 15.17
CA GLY A 24 2.50 12.10 16.35
C GLY A 24 1.85 13.44 16.69
N ARG A 25 1.45 13.64 17.95
CA ARG A 25 0.92 14.91 18.46
C ARG A 25 2.02 15.83 19.01
N GLY A 26 3.26 15.70 18.54
CA GLY A 26 4.39 16.56 18.90
C GLY A 26 5.19 16.10 20.13
N THR A 27 4.57 16.04 21.33
CA THR A 27 5.33 15.94 22.58
C THR A 27 5.63 14.53 23.10
N LEU A 28 4.86 13.50 22.73
CA LEU A 28 5.05 12.05 23.02
C LEU A 28 3.73 11.27 22.80
N ALA A 29 2.60 11.98 22.70
CA ALA A 29 1.31 11.35 22.44
C ALA A 29 1.21 10.94 20.97
N PHE A 30 0.92 9.66 20.73
CA PHE A 30 0.56 9.14 19.43
C PHE A 30 -0.92 8.82 19.41
N GLU A 31 -1.60 9.32 18.39
CA GLU A 31 -2.97 8.92 18.11
C GLU A 31 -2.95 7.84 17.03
N ALA A 32 -3.63 6.73 17.31
CA ALA A 32 -3.79 5.62 16.39
C ALA A 32 -5.27 5.43 16.09
N ASP A 33 -5.60 5.49 14.80
CA ASP A 33 -6.93 5.16 14.31
C ASP A 33 -6.96 3.69 13.92
N TYR A 34 -8.07 3.03 14.23
CA TYR A 34 -8.29 1.63 13.91
C TYR A 34 -9.52 1.47 13.01
N CYS A 35 -9.49 0.50 12.10
CA CYS A 35 -10.59 0.18 11.21
C CYS A 35 -10.61 -1.31 10.82
N CYS A 36 -11.51 -1.68 9.92
CA CYS A 36 -11.60 -3.02 9.34
C CYS A 36 -10.41 -3.33 8.41
N LEU A 37 -10.18 -4.62 8.13
CA LEU A 37 -9.04 -5.13 7.37
C LEU A 37 -8.93 -4.48 5.97
N GLU A 38 -10.06 -4.17 5.34
CA GLU A 38 -10.15 -3.61 3.99
C GLU A 38 -9.54 -2.21 3.90
N HIS A 39 -9.65 -1.41 4.96
CA HIS A 39 -9.23 0.00 4.99
C HIS A 39 -7.99 0.28 5.85
N CYS A 40 -7.40 -0.75 6.44
CA CYS A 40 -6.25 -0.59 7.32
C CYS A 40 -4.94 -0.33 6.56
N LEU A 41 -3.92 0.06 7.32
CA LEU A 41 -2.54 0.17 6.82
C LEU A 41 -2.06 -1.21 6.36
N LYS A 42 -1.69 -1.29 5.08
CA LYS A 42 -1.15 -2.51 4.44
C LYS A 42 0.28 -2.25 4.02
N VAL A 43 1.21 -3.01 4.60
CA VAL A 43 2.62 -2.93 4.25
C VAL A 43 2.96 -4.09 3.33
N PRO A 44 3.47 -3.87 2.11
CA PRO A 44 3.94 -4.97 1.26
C PRO A 44 4.97 -5.82 1.99
N ARG A 45 4.88 -7.16 1.87
CA ARG A 45 5.78 -8.11 2.55
C ARG A 45 7.26 -7.74 2.41
N LYS A 46 7.69 -7.37 1.21
CA LYS A 46 9.06 -6.94 0.91
C LYS A 46 9.52 -5.76 1.76
N LYS A 47 8.70 -4.69 1.85
CA LYS A 47 9.01 -3.51 2.66
C LYS A 47 9.10 -3.84 4.16
N TYR A 48 8.26 -4.77 4.62
CA TYR A 48 8.32 -5.22 6.00
C TYR A 48 9.64 -5.92 6.33
N GLU A 49 10.12 -6.82 5.46
CA GLU A 49 11.38 -7.53 5.71
C GLU A 49 12.60 -6.60 5.64
N GLU A 50 12.60 -5.62 4.72
CA GLU A 50 13.65 -4.60 4.62
C GLU A 50 13.77 -3.75 5.90
N ASN A 51 12.64 -3.44 6.57
CA ASN A 51 12.58 -2.54 7.73
C ASN A 51 11.95 -3.17 8.97
N LYS A 52 12.25 -4.45 9.21
CA LYS A 52 11.59 -5.27 10.25
C LYS A 52 11.69 -4.69 11.65
N LYS A 53 12.82 -4.09 12.00
CA LYS A 53 13.04 -3.47 13.32
C LYS A 53 12.06 -2.31 13.57
N THR A 54 11.88 -1.44 12.59
CA THR A 54 10.97 -0.28 12.67
C THR A 54 9.53 -0.73 12.84
N TYR A 55 9.08 -1.71 12.05
CA TYR A 55 7.71 -2.20 12.17
C TYR A 55 7.44 -2.98 13.47
N LYS A 56 8.45 -3.67 14.02
CA LYS A 56 8.34 -4.27 15.36
C LYS A 56 8.22 -3.22 16.46
N ALA A 57 9.00 -2.13 16.38
CA ALA A 57 8.89 -1.02 17.32
C ALA A 57 7.52 -0.33 17.23
N LEU A 58 7.00 -0.13 16.01
CA LEU A 58 5.65 0.39 15.77
C LEU A 58 4.58 -0.49 16.42
N ALA A 59 4.64 -1.80 16.19
CA ALA A 59 3.69 -2.75 16.78
C ALA A 59 3.74 -2.73 18.31
N ALA A 60 4.93 -2.68 18.90
CA ALA A 60 5.09 -2.58 20.35
C ALA A 60 4.54 -1.27 20.93
N ALA A 61 4.76 -0.14 20.25
CA ALA A 61 4.28 1.17 20.71
C ALA A 61 2.75 1.28 20.76
N PHE A 62 2.05 0.55 19.89
CA PHE A 62 0.59 0.56 19.79
C PHE A 62 -0.08 -0.72 20.30
N ASP A 63 0.65 -1.59 21.01
CA ASP A 63 0.17 -2.89 21.49
C ASP A 63 -0.57 -3.72 20.42
N CYS A 64 0.06 -3.83 19.26
CA CYS A 64 -0.45 -4.54 18.10
C CYS A 64 0.29 -5.86 17.86
N GLU A 65 -0.42 -6.88 17.38
CA GLU A 65 0.15 -8.05 16.74
C GLU A 65 0.43 -7.78 15.25
N ILE A 66 1.50 -8.37 14.73
CA ILE A 66 1.88 -8.28 13.32
C ILE A 66 1.34 -9.50 12.59
N VAL A 67 0.47 -9.29 11.62
CA VAL A 67 -0.23 -10.37 10.91
C VAL A 67 0.13 -10.35 9.43
N ALA A 68 0.48 -11.51 8.88
CA ALA A 68 0.65 -11.69 7.45
C ALA A 68 -0.69 -12.07 6.80
N VAL A 69 -1.01 -11.40 5.70
CA VAL A 69 -2.25 -11.56 4.95
C VAL A 69 -1.89 -11.87 3.50
N GLU A 70 -2.40 -12.98 2.99
CA GLU A 70 -2.39 -13.30 1.58
C GLU A 70 -3.76 -12.96 0.99
N ALA A 71 -3.78 -12.18 -0.08
CA ALA A 71 -5.01 -11.83 -0.80
C ALA A 71 -4.85 -12.14 -2.29
N GLU A 72 -5.90 -12.70 -2.88
CA GLU A 72 -6.01 -12.88 -4.32
C GLU A 72 -7.07 -11.94 -4.88
N TYR A 73 -6.68 -11.11 -5.84
CA TYR A 73 -7.57 -10.17 -6.50
C TYR A 73 -7.88 -10.65 -7.91
N LYS A 74 -9.17 -10.72 -8.23
CA LYS A 74 -9.66 -10.93 -9.59
C LYS A 74 -10.08 -9.59 -10.18
N LEU A 75 -9.47 -9.20 -11.29
CA LEU A 75 -9.79 -7.97 -12.02
C LEU A 75 -10.74 -8.28 -13.18
N THR A 76 -11.96 -7.78 -13.11
CA THR A 76 -12.99 -7.84 -14.16
C THR A 76 -13.68 -6.50 -14.30
N TYR A 77 -14.35 -6.28 -15.42
CA TYR A 77 -15.35 -5.22 -15.52
C TYR A 77 -16.56 -5.54 -14.61
N PRO A 78 -17.41 -4.55 -14.29
CA PRO A 78 -18.62 -4.79 -13.47
C PRO A 78 -19.59 -5.82 -14.05
N ASN A 79 -19.58 -5.99 -15.38
CA ASN A 79 -20.36 -7.01 -16.09
C ASN A 79 -19.71 -8.42 -16.05
N GLY A 80 -18.58 -8.58 -15.36
CA GLY A 80 -17.85 -9.83 -15.22
C GLY A 80 -16.92 -10.18 -16.39
N SER A 81 -16.89 -9.38 -17.47
CA SER A 81 -15.98 -9.63 -18.59
C SER A 81 -14.52 -9.32 -18.22
N ASP A 82 -13.59 -9.99 -18.88
CA ASP A 82 -12.16 -9.77 -18.66
C ASP A 82 -11.73 -8.36 -19.04
N ILE A 83 -10.83 -7.79 -18.22
CA ILE A 83 -10.19 -6.51 -18.53
C ILE A 83 -9.24 -6.65 -19.72
N ARG A 84 -9.22 -5.66 -20.60
CA ARG A 84 -8.26 -5.60 -21.72
C ARG A 84 -6.96 -4.97 -21.23
N GLU A 85 -5.83 -5.48 -21.71
CA GLU A 85 -4.53 -4.86 -21.47
C GLU A 85 -4.51 -3.47 -22.13
N ILE A 86 -4.17 -2.44 -21.36
CA ILE A 86 -3.98 -1.09 -21.90
C ILE A 86 -2.58 -1.05 -22.50
N LYS A 87 -2.50 -1.06 -23.84
CA LYS A 87 -1.24 -0.80 -24.52
C LYS A 87 -0.92 0.69 -24.38
N THR A 88 0.07 1.02 -23.56
CA THR A 88 0.69 2.33 -23.63
C THR A 88 1.49 2.37 -24.93
N GLU A 89 0.93 2.98 -25.98
CA GLU A 89 1.76 3.41 -27.10
C GLU A 89 2.69 4.49 -26.55
N GLU A 90 3.94 4.13 -26.27
CA GLU A 90 5.01 5.11 -26.17
C GLU A 90 5.02 5.86 -27.50
N GLN A 91 4.41 7.04 -27.58
CA GLN A 91 4.47 7.87 -28.78
C GLN A 91 5.89 8.45 -28.87
N PRO A 92 6.80 7.86 -29.69
CA PRO A 92 8.21 8.26 -29.68
C PRO A 92 8.35 9.70 -30.18
N GLY A 93 7.43 10.11 -31.06
CA GLY A 93 7.36 11.46 -31.63
C GLY A 93 7.06 12.55 -30.61
N LEU A 94 6.35 12.26 -29.50
CA LEU A 94 6.01 13.28 -28.50
C LEU A 94 7.20 13.57 -27.57
N ALA A 95 8.01 12.55 -27.26
CA ALA A 95 9.23 12.69 -26.48
C ALA A 95 10.33 13.42 -27.28
N LEU A 96 10.47 13.11 -28.56
CA LEU A 96 11.42 13.80 -29.45
C LEU A 96 11.07 15.27 -29.68
N LYS A 97 9.77 15.61 -29.81
CA LYS A 97 9.32 17.01 -29.94
C LYS A 97 9.69 17.84 -28.71
N LYS A 98 9.46 17.30 -27.51
CA LYS A 98 9.81 17.98 -26.25
C LYS A 98 11.32 18.21 -26.08
N LEU A 99 12.15 17.28 -26.57
CA LEU A 99 13.61 17.46 -26.59
C LEU A 99 14.05 18.51 -27.61
N LEU A 100 13.39 18.57 -28.78
CA LEU A 100 13.69 19.57 -29.81
C LEU A 100 13.33 20.98 -29.35
N ASP A 101 12.14 21.14 -28.75
CA ASP A 101 11.69 22.44 -28.22
C ASP A 101 12.64 22.95 -27.12
N PHE A 102 13.16 22.08 -26.25
CA PHE A 102 14.13 22.43 -25.21
C PHE A 102 15.52 22.83 -25.74
N LEU A 103 15.91 22.36 -26.92
CA LEU A 103 17.20 22.67 -27.56
C LEU A 103 17.15 23.95 -28.41
N VAL A 104 15.94 24.47 -28.66
CA VAL A 104 15.70 25.67 -29.48
C VAL A 104 15.47 26.91 -28.60
N ASP A 105 15.29 26.74 -27.28
CA ASP A 105 15.37 27.79 -26.25
C ASP A 105 16.82 28.05 -25.78
#